data_AF-A0A1Y5GLC2-F1
#
_entry.id   AF-A0A1Y5GLC2-F1
#
_cell.length_a   1.000
_cell.length_b   1.000
_cell.length_c   1.000
_cell.angle_alpha   90.00
_cell.angle_beta   90.00
_cell.angle_gamma   90.00
#
_symmetry.space_group_name_H-M   'P 1'
#
loop_
_entity.id
_entity.type
_entity.pdbx_description
1 polymer ?
#
loop_
_entity_poly.entity_id
_entity_poly.type
_entity_poly.pdbx_seq_one_letter_code
_entity_poly.pdbx_strand_id
1 'polypeptide(L)'
;MKPQTIDVGSNNVVDLFTGKPLGEVQDNVIRISPEFDGLEMLYTNDTAPDKLYSLKIVCWALKESGEAVGMVPWLNKIVPCTEINDPLNGRWEGYRDPTCNDIFYSAPTHKVIELETAAQYYDYDADNTDIAIQEIPDAIGTHAVLTDNGFRSFILVEVLSWRLLGNGEILAMLVDEDEVKSTPVLPGDPCLYTAQEHPEFRYFFQHRIANKIKEQDPEALAAISMLIEG
;
A
#
# COMPACT_ATOMS: atom_id res chain seq x y z
N MET A 1 -22.59 -33.50 -28.85
CA MET A 1 -22.93 -32.08 -28.63
C MET A 1 -22.49 -31.71 -27.23
N LYS A 2 -21.40 -30.93 -27.08
CA LYS A 2 -21.02 -30.35 -25.79
C LYS A 2 -21.81 -29.05 -25.61
N PRO A 3 -22.35 -28.74 -24.43
CA PRO A 3 -22.94 -27.43 -24.19
C PRO A 3 -21.82 -26.37 -24.22
N GLN A 4 -22.02 -25.34 -25.04
CA GLN A 4 -21.23 -24.11 -24.98
C GLN A 4 -21.69 -23.34 -23.74
N THR A 5 -20.81 -23.23 -22.75
CA THR A 5 -20.92 -22.21 -21.70
C THR A 5 -20.75 -20.86 -22.38
N ILE A 6 -21.82 -20.08 -22.39
CA ILE A 6 -21.81 -18.70 -22.86
C ILE A 6 -21.11 -17.91 -21.76
N ASP A 7 -19.88 -17.48 -22.06
CA ASP A 7 -19.15 -16.50 -21.25
C ASP A 7 -19.82 -15.15 -21.46
N VAL A 8 -20.84 -14.84 -20.64
CA VAL A 8 -21.52 -13.55 -20.66
C VAL A 8 -20.66 -12.60 -19.84
N GLY A 9 -19.79 -11.87 -20.55
CA GLY A 9 -18.98 -10.81 -19.97
C GLY A 9 -19.80 -9.87 -19.08
N SER A 10 -19.24 -9.54 -17.93
CA SER A 10 -19.75 -8.71 -16.84
C SER A 10 -20.04 -7.24 -17.20
N ASN A 11 -20.23 -6.91 -18.48
CA ASN A 11 -20.48 -5.55 -18.97
C ASN A 11 -21.96 -5.14 -19.00
N ASN A 12 -22.89 -6.06 -18.71
CA ASN A 12 -24.33 -5.78 -18.74
C ASN A 12 -24.96 -5.60 -17.35
N VAL A 13 -24.16 -5.71 -16.29
CA VAL A 13 -24.62 -5.46 -14.92
C VAL A 13 -24.29 -4.02 -14.58
N VAL A 14 -25.29 -3.26 -14.19
CA VAL A 14 -25.13 -1.86 -13.74
C VAL A 14 -25.41 -1.81 -12.25
N ASP A 15 -24.59 -1.06 -11.52
CA ASP A 15 -24.84 -0.78 -10.12
C ASP A 15 -26.09 0.11 -9.99
N LEU A 16 -27.03 -0.31 -9.15
CA LEU A 16 -28.35 0.33 -9.05
C LEU A 16 -28.30 1.73 -8.45
N PHE A 17 -27.23 2.05 -7.70
CA PHE A 17 -27.08 3.32 -6.99
C PHE A 17 -26.27 4.32 -7.80
N THR A 18 -25.23 3.88 -8.51
CA THR A 18 -24.37 4.74 -9.32
C THR A 18 -24.82 4.83 -10.78
N GLY A 19 -25.62 3.86 -11.25
CA GLY A 19 -26.06 3.76 -12.65
C GLY A 19 -24.94 3.42 -13.64
N LYS A 20 -23.73 3.12 -13.16
CA LYS A 20 -22.56 2.76 -13.98
C LYS A 20 -22.48 1.25 -14.18
N PRO A 21 -21.89 0.76 -15.28
CA PRO A 21 -21.52 -0.65 -15.42
C PRO A 21 -20.70 -1.10 -14.20
N LEU A 22 -20.97 -2.28 -13.65
CA LEU A 22 -20.30 -2.80 -12.46
C LEU A 22 -18.77 -2.92 -12.66
N GLY A 23 -18.32 -3.07 -13.91
CA GLY A 23 -16.90 -3.04 -14.28
C GLY A 23 -16.24 -1.65 -14.24
N GLU A 24 -17.03 -0.58 -14.11
CA GLU A 24 -16.55 0.81 -13.94
C GLU A 24 -16.72 1.33 -12.50
N VAL A 25 -17.30 0.53 -11.59
CA VAL A 25 -17.39 0.87 -10.17
C VAL A 25 -16.01 0.59 -9.56
N GLN A 26 -15.26 1.66 -9.35
CA GLN A 26 -13.96 1.60 -8.71
C GLN A 26 -14.18 1.46 -7.21
N ASP A 27 -13.74 0.34 -6.63
CA ASP A 27 -13.90 0.06 -5.20
C ASP A 27 -12.82 0.80 -4.39
N ASN A 28 -13.01 2.12 -4.26
CA ASN A 28 -12.02 3.03 -3.71
C ASN A 28 -11.86 2.87 -2.20
N VAL A 29 -10.67 3.20 -1.69
CA VAL A 29 -10.45 3.31 -0.25
C VAL A 29 -11.11 4.60 0.27
N ILE A 30 -11.96 4.47 1.28
CA ILE A 30 -12.66 5.60 1.90
C ILE A 30 -12.14 5.94 3.29
N ARG A 31 -11.45 5.00 3.94
CA ARG A 31 -10.90 5.20 5.28
C ARG A 31 -9.70 4.29 5.51
N ILE A 32 -8.73 4.78 6.28
CA ILE A 32 -7.60 3.97 6.76
C ILE A 32 -7.45 4.05 8.28
N SER A 33 -6.88 3.00 8.87
CA SER A 33 -6.46 2.93 10.26
C SER A 33 -5.06 2.36 10.34
N PRO A 34 -4.10 3.03 11.02
CA PRO A 34 -2.75 2.51 11.16
C PRO A 34 -2.72 1.13 11.83
N GLU A 35 -1.76 0.31 11.43
CA GLU A 35 -1.44 -0.94 12.11
C GLU A 35 -0.38 -0.67 13.19
N PHE A 36 -0.61 -1.16 14.41
CA PHE A 36 0.31 -0.97 15.54
C PHE A 36 0.70 -2.26 16.27
N ASP A 37 0.05 -3.39 15.97
CA ASP A 37 0.25 -4.67 16.64
C ASP A 37 1.30 -5.54 15.92
N GLY A 38 1.82 -5.06 14.79
CA GLY A 38 2.86 -5.71 14.01
C GLY A 38 2.33 -6.81 13.10
N LEU A 39 1.04 -6.78 12.73
CA LEU A 39 0.46 -7.75 11.80
C LEU A 39 1.18 -7.71 10.44
N GLU A 40 1.38 -8.90 9.87
CA GLU A 40 2.14 -9.08 8.63
C GLU A 40 1.26 -9.70 7.55
N MET A 41 1.49 -9.30 6.30
CA MET A 41 1.06 -10.03 5.12
C MET A 41 2.04 -11.17 4.83
N LEU A 42 1.51 -12.35 4.49
CA LEU A 42 2.28 -13.46 3.94
C LEU A 42 2.17 -13.50 2.42
N TYR A 43 3.28 -13.76 1.75
CA TYR A 43 3.32 -13.94 0.30
C TYR A 43 4.37 -14.96 -0.16
N THR A 44 4.13 -15.57 -1.31
CA THR A 44 5.08 -16.43 -2.05
C THR A 44 5.70 -15.68 -3.22
N ASN A 45 6.81 -16.20 -3.76
CA ASN A 45 7.43 -15.75 -5.01
C ASN A 45 7.88 -16.99 -5.80
N ASP A 46 7.73 -16.96 -7.13
CA ASP A 46 8.06 -18.08 -8.03
C ASP A 46 9.54 -18.53 -7.99
N THR A 47 10.45 -17.67 -7.54
CA THR A 47 11.87 -18.02 -7.35
C THR A 47 12.10 -19.00 -6.19
N ALA A 48 11.18 -19.07 -5.22
CA ALA A 48 11.24 -19.95 -4.07
C ALA A 48 9.82 -20.34 -3.61
N PRO A 49 9.10 -21.19 -4.37
CA PRO A 49 7.69 -21.48 -4.13
C PRO A 49 7.44 -22.18 -2.78
N ASP A 50 8.44 -22.87 -2.24
CA ASP A 50 8.35 -23.55 -0.94
C ASP A 50 8.63 -22.60 0.26
N LYS A 51 8.83 -21.31 0.02
CA LYS A 51 9.18 -20.33 1.05
C LYS A 51 8.15 -19.21 1.12
N LEU A 52 7.64 -18.99 2.33
CA LEU A 52 6.82 -17.84 2.66
C LEU A 52 7.70 -16.66 3.09
N TYR A 53 7.37 -15.50 2.57
CA TYR A 53 7.91 -14.21 2.98
C TYR A 53 6.84 -13.43 3.72
N SER A 54 7.26 -12.50 4.57
CA SER A 54 6.35 -11.61 5.27
C SER A 54 6.72 -10.14 5.11
N LEU A 55 5.71 -9.29 5.06
CA LEU A 55 5.80 -7.84 5.05
C LEU A 55 4.87 -7.28 6.11
N LYS A 56 5.36 -6.35 6.93
CA LYS A 56 4.49 -5.62 7.86
C LYS A 56 3.42 -4.84 7.12
N ILE A 57 2.19 -4.90 7.65
CA ILE A 57 1.07 -4.09 7.20
C ILE A 57 1.29 -2.65 7.68
N VAL A 58 1.06 -1.67 6.81
CA VAL A 58 1.13 -0.24 7.17
C VAL A 58 -0.16 0.20 7.86
N CYS A 59 -1.28 -0.13 7.23
CA CYS A 59 -2.60 0.25 7.69
C CYS A 59 -3.65 -0.74 7.19
N TRP A 60 -4.83 -0.67 7.79
CA TRP A 60 -6.04 -1.31 7.31
C TRP A 60 -6.88 -0.28 6.58
N ALA A 61 -7.39 -0.62 5.41
CA ALA A 61 -8.24 0.23 4.58
C ALA A 61 -9.67 -0.33 4.55
N LEU A 62 -10.66 0.56 4.60
CA LEU A 62 -12.05 0.28 4.27
C LEU A 62 -12.31 0.78 2.86
N LYS A 63 -12.87 -0.10 2.02
CA LYS A 63 -13.27 0.22 0.66
C LYS A 63 -14.76 0.57 0.59
N GLU A 64 -15.18 1.21 -0.50
CA GLU A 64 -16.60 1.54 -0.76
C GLU A 64 -17.53 0.33 -0.70
N SER A 65 -17.02 -0.86 -1.09
CA SER A 65 -17.73 -2.15 -0.98
C SER A 65 -18.03 -2.60 0.45
N GLY A 66 -17.44 -1.94 1.45
CA GLY A 66 -17.45 -2.37 2.84
C GLY A 66 -16.36 -3.40 3.19
N GLU A 67 -15.51 -3.78 2.22
CA GLU A 67 -14.37 -4.64 2.48
C GLU A 67 -13.29 -3.91 3.31
N ALA A 68 -12.88 -4.53 4.41
CA ALA A 68 -11.69 -4.13 5.15
C ALA A 68 -10.49 -4.99 4.78
N VAL A 69 -9.38 -4.35 4.37
CA VAL A 69 -8.21 -5.03 3.81
C VAL A 69 -6.91 -4.43 4.35
N GLY A 70 -5.87 -5.26 4.54
CA GLY A 70 -4.55 -4.78 4.92
C GLY A 70 -3.83 -4.14 3.74
N MET A 71 -3.06 -3.08 3.99
CA MET A 71 -2.32 -2.33 2.98
C MET A 71 -0.81 -2.47 3.19
N VAL A 72 -0.07 -2.72 2.12
CA VAL A 72 1.40 -2.84 2.16
C VAL A 72 2.05 -2.00 1.06
N PRO A 73 3.22 -1.39 1.31
CA PRO A 73 4.05 -0.82 0.26
C PRO A 73 4.58 -1.95 -0.62
N TRP A 74 4.20 -1.94 -1.88
CA TRP A 74 4.55 -2.94 -2.86
C TRP A 74 5.03 -2.25 -4.13
N LEU A 75 6.31 -2.48 -4.47
CA LEU A 75 6.98 -1.78 -5.56
C LEU A 75 6.85 -0.26 -5.40
N ASN A 76 6.16 0.42 -6.32
CA ASN A 76 6.03 1.87 -6.37
C ASN A 76 4.71 2.41 -5.80
N LYS A 77 3.89 1.56 -5.19
CA LYS A 77 2.58 1.94 -4.64
C LYS A 77 2.34 1.29 -3.29
N ILE A 78 1.33 1.77 -2.58
CA ILE A 78 0.70 1.02 -1.50
C ILE A 78 -0.53 0.33 -2.07
N VAL A 79 -0.67 -0.97 -1.81
CA VAL A 79 -1.70 -1.81 -2.43
C VAL A 79 -2.43 -2.64 -1.39
N PRO A 80 -3.69 -3.02 -1.66
CA PRO A 80 -4.38 -4.04 -0.88
C PRO A 80 -3.64 -5.36 -0.95
N CYS A 81 -3.44 -6.01 0.21
CA CYS A 81 -2.73 -7.28 0.28
C CYS A 81 -3.35 -8.34 -0.63
N THR A 82 -4.68 -8.40 -0.69
CA THR A 82 -5.46 -9.36 -1.48
C THR A 82 -5.33 -9.19 -2.99
N GLU A 83 -4.84 -8.03 -3.45
CA GLU A 83 -4.64 -7.73 -4.87
C GLU A 83 -3.23 -8.11 -5.37
N ILE A 84 -2.33 -8.51 -4.46
CA ILE A 84 -0.98 -8.96 -4.83
C ILE A 84 -1.05 -10.36 -5.44
N ASN A 85 -0.97 -10.40 -6.76
CA ASN A 85 -1.00 -11.61 -7.56
C ASN A 85 -0.16 -11.44 -8.84
N ASP A 86 1.14 -11.23 -8.66
CA ASP A 86 2.11 -11.14 -9.75
C ASP A 86 3.07 -12.33 -9.66
N PRO A 87 3.16 -13.20 -10.68
CA PRO A 87 4.08 -14.34 -10.67
C PRO A 87 5.54 -13.98 -10.37
N LEU A 88 6.02 -12.83 -10.85
CA LEU A 88 7.41 -12.40 -10.67
C LEU A 88 7.64 -11.75 -9.31
N ASN A 89 6.67 -10.99 -8.83
CA ASN A 89 6.83 -10.14 -7.65
C ASN A 89 6.27 -10.80 -6.38
N GLY A 90 5.19 -11.55 -6.49
CA GLY A 90 4.67 -12.42 -5.45
C GLY A 90 3.16 -12.57 -5.43
N ARG A 91 2.69 -13.54 -4.65
CA ARG A 91 1.26 -13.86 -4.48
C ARG A 91 0.89 -13.86 -3.01
N TRP A 92 -0.23 -13.23 -2.68
CA TRP A 92 -0.80 -13.21 -1.34
C TRP A 92 -1.23 -14.60 -0.83
N GLU A 93 -0.87 -14.91 0.42
CA GLU A 93 -1.16 -16.20 1.06
C GLU A 93 -1.89 -16.06 2.41
N GLY A 94 -2.18 -14.84 2.86
CA GLY A 94 -2.86 -14.59 4.13
C GLY A 94 -2.21 -13.48 4.95
N TYR A 95 -2.71 -13.31 6.16
CA TYR A 95 -2.14 -12.47 7.19
C TYR A 95 -1.59 -13.34 8.32
N ARG A 96 -0.64 -12.80 9.06
CA ARG A 96 -0.01 -13.46 10.21
C ARG A 96 0.08 -12.50 11.38
N ASP A 97 -0.29 -13.01 12.55
CA ASP A 97 0.08 -12.40 13.83
C ASP A 97 1.40 -13.04 14.30
N PRO A 98 2.53 -12.30 14.34
CA PRO A 98 3.81 -12.86 14.76
C PRO A 98 3.86 -13.22 16.25
N THR A 99 2.97 -12.67 17.07
CA THR A 99 2.95 -12.86 18.53
C THR A 99 2.38 -14.23 18.91
N CYS A 100 1.27 -14.63 18.30
CA CYS A 100 0.66 -15.95 18.51
C CYS A 100 0.95 -16.96 17.40
N ASN A 101 1.56 -16.51 16.28
CA ASN A 101 1.82 -17.31 15.08
C ASN A 101 0.55 -17.85 14.41
N ASP A 102 -0.58 -17.14 14.58
CA ASP A 102 -1.83 -17.46 13.90
C ASP A 102 -1.85 -16.88 12.48
N ILE A 103 -2.46 -17.65 11.56
CA ILE A 103 -2.68 -17.24 10.17
C ILE A 103 -4.18 -17.05 9.95
N PHE A 104 -4.55 -15.95 9.30
CA PHE A 104 -5.92 -15.58 9.03
C PHE A 104 -6.06 -14.91 7.66
N TYR A 105 -7.28 -14.83 7.13
CA TYR A 105 -7.53 -14.47 5.72
C TYR A 105 -8.47 -13.27 5.56
N SER A 106 -8.91 -12.67 6.66
CA SER A 106 -9.80 -11.51 6.70
C SER A 106 -9.29 -10.50 7.72
N ALA A 107 -9.61 -9.22 7.56
CA ALA A 107 -9.25 -8.22 8.56
C ALA A 107 -9.73 -8.61 9.98
N PRO A 108 -8.94 -8.35 11.03
CA PRO A 108 -9.37 -8.58 12.41
C PRO A 108 -10.65 -7.79 12.73
N THR A 109 -11.58 -8.42 13.44
CA THR A 109 -12.91 -7.82 13.72
C THR A 109 -12.83 -6.43 14.35
N HIS A 110 -11.87 -6.19 15.24
CA HIS A 110 -11.71 -4.89 15.87
C HIS A 110 -11.30 -3.79 14.87
N LYS A 111 -10.49 -4.12 13.84
CA LYS A 111 -10.13 -3.20 12.76
C LYS A 111 -11.30 -2.88 11.85
N VAL A 112 -12.13 -3.88 11.55
CA VAL A 112 -13.37 -3.67 10.78
C VAL A 112 -14.28 -2.69 11.51
N ILE A 113 -14.55 -2.93 12.81
CA ILE A 113 -15.41 -2.04 13.61
C ILE A 113 -14.84 -0.63 13.70
N GLU A 114 -13.53 -0.50 13.94
CA GLU A 114 -12.85 0.81 13.99
C GLU A 114 -13.05 1.59 12.69
N LEU A 115 -12.81 0.95 11.55
CA LEU A 115 -12.93 1.57 10.24
C LEU A 115 -14.37 1.95 9.89
N GLU A 116 -15.33 1.04 10.09
CA GLU A 116 -16.74 1.28 9.80
C GLU A 116 -17.30 2.42 10.66
N THR A 117 -17.01 2.41 11.96
CA THR A 117 -17.49 3.47 12.87
C THR A 117 -16.81 4.81 12.59
N ALA A 118 -15.53 4.81 12.22
CA ALA A 118 -14.83 6.01 11.78
C ALA A 118 -15.41 6.57 10.47
N ALA A 119 -15.67 5.72 9.47
CA ALA A 119 -16.26 6.14 8.21
C ALA A 119 -17.66 6.75 8.41
N GLN A 120 -18.49 6.17 9.28
CA GLN A 120 -19.80 6.73 9.62
C GLN A 120 -19.72 8.08 10.33
N TYR A 121 -18.69 8.30 11.16
CA TYR A 121 -18.54 9.55 11.92
C TYR A 121 -17.97 10.69 11.07
N TYR A 122 -16.98 10.39 10.24
CA TYR A 122 -16.25 11.37 9.41
C TYR A 122 -16.80 11.46 7.98
N ASP A 123 -18.10 11.20 7.80
CA ASP A 123 -18.79 11.19 6.51
C ASP A 123 -18.31 12.34 5.61
N TYR A 124 -17.67 11.98 4.49
CA TYR A 124 -16.93 12.91 3.64
C TYR A 124 -17.64 13.06 2.30
N ASP A 125 -18.14 14.26 2.02
CA ASP A 125 -18.75 14.61 0.74
C ASP A 125 -17.66 14.75 -0.34
N ALA A 126 -17.59 13.75 -1.22
CA ALA A 126 -16.53 13.56 -2.22
C ALA A 126 -16.68 14.44 -3.49
N ASP A 127 -17.07 15.70 -3.35
CA ASP A 127 -17.16 16.62 -4.50
C ASP A 127 -15.78 16.97 -5.07
N ASN A 128 -14.72 16.87 -4.26
CA ASN A 128 -13.34 17.08 -4.69
C ASN A 128 -12.47 15.86 -4.37
N THR A 129 -12.01 15.20 -5.43
CA THR A 129 -11.25 13.95 -5.39
C THR A 129 -9.76 14.15 -5.06
N ASP A 130 -9.24 15.36 -5.24
CA ASP A 130 -7.80 15.65 -5.12
C ASP A 130 -7.41 16.13 -3.72
N ILE A 131 -8.37 16.24 -2.79
CA ILE A 131 -8.06 16.67 -1.43
C ILE A 131 -7.67 15.49 -0.54
N ALA A 132 -6.79 15.76 0.41
CA ALA A 132 -6.46 14.84 1.48
C ALA A 132 -7.65 14.71 2.44
N ILE A 133 -8.17 13.49 2.59
CA ILE A 133 -9.27 13.19 3.53
C ILE A 133 -8.76 12.58 4.83
N GLN A 134 -7.56 11.98 4.80
CA GLN A 134 -6.92 11.41 5.98
C GLN A 134 -5.40 11.36 5.79
N GLU A 135 -4.65 11.54 6.87
CA GLU A 135 -3.21 11.32 6.89
C GLU A 135 -2.82 10.59 8.19
N ILE A 136 -2.03 9.52 8.08
CA ILE A 136 -1.56 8.70 9.21
C ILE A 136 -0.03 8.61 9.19
N PRO A 137 0.66 8.54 10.34
CA PRO A 137 2.11 8.36 10.35
C PRO A 137 2.50 6.97 9.79
N ASP A 138 3.70 6.87 9.21
CA ASP A 138 4.29 5.55 8.94
C ASP A 138 4.72 4.89 10.26
N ALA A 139 4.32 3.63 10.44
CA ALA A 139 4.59 2.87 11.67
C ALA A 139 5.64 1.77 11.49
N ILE A 140 6.11 1.52 10.26
CA ILE A 140 6.94 0.35 9.94
C ILE A 140 8.36 0.71 9.44
N GLY A 141 8.68 1.99 9.36
CA GLY A 141 9.95 2.53 8.89
C GLY A 141 10.12 2.40 7.38
N THR A 142 9.07 2.70 6.61
CA THR A 142 9.11 2.63 5.14
C THR A 142 10.07 3.68 4.58
N HIS A 143 10.84 3.31 3.56
CA HIS A 143 11.71 4.22 2.82
C HIS A 143 11.34 4.23 1.35
N ALA A 144 11.29 5.42 0.74
CA ALA A 144 11.23 5.62 -0.70
C ALA A 144 12.64 5.67 -1.29
N VAL A 145 12.82 5.04 -2.45
CA VAL A 145 14.06 5.13 -3.23
C VAL A 145 13.90 6.18 -4.31
N LEU A 146 14.79 7.17 -4.31
CA LEU A 146 14.92 8.16 -5.38
C LEU A 146 16.23 7.95 -6.13
N THR A 147 16.19 7.89 -7.46
CA THR A 147 17.36 7.75 -8.33
C THR A 147 17.15 8.44 -9.69
N ASP A 148 18.17 9.18 -10.11
CA ASP A 148 18.24 9.94 -11.35
C ASP A 148 18.93 9.18 -12.50
N ASN A 149 19.58 8.05 -12.21
CA ASN A 149 20.52 7.40 -13.13
C ASN A 149 20.48 5.87 -13.15
N GLY A 150 19.31 5.27 -12.93
CA GLY A 150 19.15 3.81 -12.97
C GLY A 150 19.91 3.11 -11.84
N PHE A 151 19.83 3.67 -10.63
CA PHE A 151 20.44 3.17 -9.38
C PHE A 151 21.97 3.17 -9.32
N ARG A 152 22.68 3.84 -10.24
CA ARG A 152 24.14 4.06 -10.06
C ARG A 152 24.42 4.94 -8.83
N SER A 153 23.52 5.87 -8.57
CA SER A 153 23.33 6.54 -7.30
C SER A 153 21.85 6.54 -6.97
N PHE A 154 21.54 6.29 -5.70
CA PHE A 154 20.19 6.40 -5.17
C PHE A 154 20.26 6.98 -3.77
N ILE A 155 19.16 7.59 -3.36
CA ILE A 155 18.95 8.03 -1.98
C ILE A 155 17.74 7.29 -1.41
N LEU A 156 17.81 7.00 -0.11
CA LEU A 156 16.73 6.40 0.66
C LEU A 156 16.15 7.46 1.57
N VAL A 157 14.93 7.90 1.27
CA VAL A 157 14.21 8.92 2.04
C VAL A 157 13.14 8.23 2.88
N GLU A 158 13.05 8.56 4.16
CA GLU A 158 12.04 7.99 5.05
C GLU A 158 10.65 8.52 4.69
N VAL A 159 9.66 7.62 4.65
CA VAL A 159 8.26 8.01 4.54
C VAL A 159 7.78 8.46 5.91
N LEU A 160 7.37 9.72 6.03
CA LEU A 160 6.87 10.27 7.29
C LEU A 160 5.42 9.82 7.55
N SER A 161 4.59 9.87 6.51
CA SER A 161 3.15 9.63 6.62
C SER A 161 2.55 9.09 5.33
N TRP A 162 1.34 8.58 5.44
CA TRP A 162 0.50 8.07 4.36
C TRP A 162 -0.77 8.91 4.28
N ARG A 163 -1.00 9.52 3.12
CA ARG A 163 -2.10 10.44 2.85
C ARG A 163 -3.12 9.79 1.93
N LEU A 164 -4.34 9.59 2.43
CA LEU A 164 -5.48 9.17 1.64
C LEU A 164 -6.14 10.38 0.98
N LEU A 165 -6.29 10.32 -0.34
CA LEU A 165 -7.01 11.31 -1.14
C LEU A 165 -8.49 10.91 -1.33
N GLY A 166 -9.33 11.87 -1.69
CA GLY A 166 -10.76 11.65 -1.95
C GLY A 166 -11.07 10.70 -3.11
N ASN A 167 -10.10 10.46 -4.02
CA ASN A 167 -10.19 9.44 -5.07
C ASN A 167 -9.83 8.02 -4.59
N GLY A 168 -9.48 7.84 -3.31
CA GLY A 168 -9.06 6.56 -2.73
C GLY A 168 -7.59 6.19 -2.93
N GLU A 169 -6.80 7.06 -3.56
CA GLU A 169 -5.35 6.86 -3.66
C GLU A 169 -4.68 7.18 -2.33
N ILE A 170 -3.70 6.36 -1.94
CA ILE A 170 -2.87 6.60 -0.76
C ILE A 170 -1.45 6.95 -1.22
N LEU A 171 -1.01 8.15 -0.87
CA LEU A 171 0.28 8.71 -1.23
C LEU A 171 1.24 8.68 -0.05
N ALA A 172 2.52 8.39 -0.32
CA ALA A 172 3.56 8.42 0.69
C ALA A 172 4.11 9.85 0.77
N MET A 173 4.21 10.39 1.98
CA MET A 173 4.68 11.75 2.21
C MET A 173 6.14 11.72 2.69
N LEU A 174 6.99 12.45 1.99
CA LEU A 174 8.41 12.65 2.28
C LEU A 174 8.63 14.08 2.78
N VAL A 175 9.68 14.28 3.59
CA VAL A 175 10.07 15.60 4.08
C VAL A 175 10.99 16.26 3.05
N ASP A 176 10.63 17.48 2.63
CA ASP A 176 11.54 18.39 1.95
C ASP A 176 12.33 19.19 3.00
N GLU A 177 13.59 18.80 3.19
CA GLU A 177 14.50 19.40 4.18
C GLU A 177 14.74 20.90 3.93
N ASP A 178 14.64 21.37 2.69
CA ASP A 178 14.86 22.78 2.35
C ASP A 178 13.66 23.66 2.76
N GLU A 179 12.47 23.06 2.90
CA GLU A 179 11.22 23.74 3.29
C GLU A 179 10.89 23.58 4.79
N VAL A 180 11.71 22.86 5.57
CA VAL A 180 11.50 22.66 7.02
C VAL A 180 11.70 23.97 7.78
N LYS A 181 10.63 24.45 8.44
CA LYS A 181 10.65 25.67 9.26
C LYS A 181 10.65 25.40 10.77
N SER A 182 10.21 24.23 11.18
CA SER A 182 10.08 23.83 12.59
C SER A 182 10.29 22.34 12.77
N THR A 183 10.81 21.94 13.93
CA THR A 183 11.00 20.54 14.30
C THR A 183 10.30 20.24 15.64
N PRO A 184 9.71 19.03 15.81
CA PRO A 184 9.63 17.94 14.84
C PRO A 184 8.66 18.24 13.68
N VAL A 185 8.93 17.67 12.51
CA VAL A 185 8.00 17.66 11.38
C VAL A 185 6.88 16.65 11.66
N LEU A 186 5.64 17.03 11.39
CA LEU A 186 4.45 16.22 11.65
C LEU A 186 3.63 15.97 10.39
N PRO A 187 2.79 14.92 10.36
CA PRO A 187 1.82 14.71 9.28
C PRO A 187 0.98 15.98 9.04
N GLY A 188 0.81 16.34 7.77
CA GLY A 188 0.12 17.56 7.34
C GLY A 188 0.97 18.84 7.29
N ASP A 189 2.25 18.80 7.67
CA ASP A 189 3.12 19.97 7.57
C ASP A 189 3.35 20.40 6.10
N PRO A 190 3.51 21.71 5.81
CA PRO A 190 3.68 22.20 4.43
C PRO A 190 4.96 21.77 3.73
N CYS A 191 5.97 21.31 4.48
CA CYS A 191 7.23 20.81 3.93
C CYS A 191 7.12 19.35 3.44
N LEU A 192 5.92 18.77 3.41
CA LEU A 192 5.70 17.41 2.92
C LEU A 192 5.32 17.40 1.44
N TYR A 193 5.98 16.52 0.68
CA TYR A 193 5.66 16.26 -0.72
C TYR A 193 5.43 14.77 -0.96
N THR A 194 4.73 14.43 -2.04
CA THR A 194 4.38 13.03 -2.33
C THR A 194 5.56 12.33 -3.02
N ALA A 195 5.89 11.12 -2.59
CA ALA A 195 6.95 10.33 -3.21
C ALA A 195 6.59 9.98 -4.66
N GLN A 196 5.34 9.59 -4.89
CA GLN A 196 4.85 9.09 -6.18
C GLN A 196 4.89 10.14 -7.30
N GLU A 197 4.82 11.43 -6.99
CA GLU A 197 4.94 12.52 -7.98
C GLU A 197 6.40 12.93 -8.23
N HIS A 198 7.35 12.44 -7.43
CA HIS A 198 8.76 12.77 -7.60
C HIS A 198 9.35 12.04 -8.82
N PRO A 199 9.96 12.73 -9.81
CA PRO A 199 10.44 12.12 -11.06
C PRO A 199 11.48 11.00 -10.87
N GLU A 200 12.21 11.06 -9.76
CA GLU A 200 13.27 10.10 -9.43
C GLU A 200 12.76 8.91 -8.60
N PHE A 201 11.50 8.93 -8.14
CA PHE A 201 10.95 7.86 -7.32
C PHE A 201 10.81 6.55 -8.10
N ARG A 202 11.20 5.44 -7.46
CA ARG A 202 11.14 4.10 -8.05
C ARG A 202 10.37 3.10 -7.21
N TYR A 203 10.78 2.85 -5.97
CA TYR A 203 10.20 1.80 -5.14
C TYR A 203 10.19 2.18 -3.66
N PHE A 204 9.34 1.50 -2.90
CA PHE A 204 9.36 1.46 -1.45
C PHE A 204 10.14 0.25 -0.94
N PHE A 205 10.86 0.44 0.16
CA PHE A 205 11.49 -0.64 0.93
C PHE A 205 11.12 -0.53 2.41
N GLN A 206 10.91 -1.68 3.05
CA GLN A 206 10.79 -1.72 4.51
C GLN A 206 12.14 -1.50 5.18
N HIS A 207 12.11 -0.96 6.41
CA HIS A 207 13.27 -0.61 7.23
C HIS A 207 14.41 -1.64 7.18
N ARG A 208 14.08 -2.94 7.32
CA ARG A 208 15.09 -4.02 7.34
C ARG A 208 15.88 -4.11 6.02
N ILE A 209 15.20 -3.98 4.88
CA ILE A 209 15.83 -4.02 3.56
C ILE A 209 16.59 -2.71 3.33
N ALA A 210 15.98 -1.57 3.68
CA ALA A 210 16.62 -0.25 3.58
C ALA A 210 17.96 -0.19 4.34
N ASN A 211 18.03 -0.76 5.55
CA ASN A 211 19.28 -0.80 6.32
C ASN A 211 20.36 -1.67 5.66
N LYS A 212 19.99 -2.86 5.16
CA LYS A 212 20.93 -3.71 4.41
C LYS A 212 21.51 -2.97 3.19
N ILE A 213 20.67 -2.20 2.50
CA ILE A 213 21.08 -1.39 1.36
C ILE A 213 22.04 -0.27 1.80
N LYS A 214 21.72 0.45 2.89
CA LYS A 214 22.60 1.48 3.47
C LYS A 214 23.95 0.90 3.91
N GLU A 215 23.98 -0.34 4.37
CA GLU A 215 25.19 -1.08 4.76
C GLU A 215 25.99 -1.64 3.56
N GLN A 216 25.55 -1.41 2.33
CA GLN A 216 26.15 -1.95 1.10
C GLN A 216 26.22 -3.49 1.08
N ASP A 217 25.20 -4.14 1.65
CA ASP A 217 25.09 -5.59 1.64
C ASP A 217 25.06 -6.12 0.19
N PRO A 218 26.02 -6.98 -0.22
CA PRO A 218 26.12 -7.44 -1.61
C PRO A 218 24.88 -8.18 -2.11
N GLU A 219 24.18 -8.90 -1.22
CA GLU A 219 22.97 -9.65 -1.55
C GLU A 219 21.78 -8.71 -1.79
N ALA A 220 21.60 -7.69 -0.92
CA ALA A 220 20.59 -6.66 -1.12
C ALA A 220 20.81 -5.83 -2.39
N LEU A 221 22.07 -5.44 -2.67
CA LEU A 221 22.42 -4.71 -3.89
C LEU A 221 22.21 -5.55 -5.15
N ALA A 222 22.55 -6.84 -5.12
CA ALA A 222 22.29 -7.76 -6.22
C ALA A 222 20.79 -7.95 -6.48
N ALA A 223 19.97 -8.06 -5.43
CA ALA A 223 18.51 -8.14 -5.55
C ALA A 223 17.90 -6.86 -6.16
N ILE A 224 18.42 -5.68 -5.79
CA ILE A 224 18.05 -4.43 -6.45
C ILE A 224 18.45 -4.44 -7.93
N SER A 225 19.66 -4.88 -8.27
CA SER A 225 20.08 -5.02 -9.67
C SER A 225 19.14 -5.92 -10.48
N MET A 226 18.63 -7.00 -9.90
CA MET A 226 17.64 -7.86 -10.56
C MET A 226 16.28 -7.18 -10.74
N LEU A 227 15.85 -6.32 -9.81
CA LEU A 227 14.64 -5.49 -9.97
C LEU A 227 14.78 -4.41 -11.05
N ILE A 228 16.01 -4.04 -11.43
CA ILE A 228 16.33 -3.01 -12.43
C ILE A 228 16.42 -3.59 -13.86
N GLU A 229 16.77 -4.86 -14.00
CA GLU A 229 16.95 -5.53 -15.29
C GLU A 229 15.66 -6.15 -15.87
N GLY A 230 14.55 -6.12 -15.11
CA GLY A 230 13.21 -6.56 -15.54
C GLY A 230 12.36 -5.41 -16.06
#